data_AF-A0A077KQL8-F1
#
_entry.id   AF-A0A077KQL8-F1
#
_cell.length_a   1.000
_cell.length_b   1.000
_cell.length_c   1.000
_cell.angle_alpha   90.00
_cell.angle_beta   90.00
_cell.angle_gamma   90.00
#
_symmetry.space_group_name_H-M   'P 1'
#
loop_
_entity.id
_entity.type
_entity.pdbx_description
1 polymer ?
#
loop_
_entity_poly.entity_id
_entity_poly.type
_entity_poly.pdbx_seq_one_letter_code
_entity_poly.pdbx_strand_id
1 'polypeptide(L)'
;MNFEHIYSPASDFSNRYISPEKLFSYLQANLSDYIQEIGTSYLEKPIYQLSIGTGNIQVLAWSQMHGNESNATHAMLDLLTSLDKAPEMKEDLFSKIRLDFIFMLNPDGSEKWTRLNAVDIDLNRDFHNEASKEIKFLKKAAASKKYDYALNLHEQRTIFTTDGIHPATLSFLAPSENVERTVTENRKKCMAVIGSVYNHLKEMIPNQIGRYSDEFYPTSTGDNFIKAGMPTILFEGGHFVDDYTRKGTRKYYTIALYYALKAISELNSEITGWETYLDIPENKETHYDIIYRNVRLNTEHECILDIAVQYREMKEDGKDEISFVPYVMEAGDVKKRKGWLEVDCTGKKFISTHKYPKLDSVVDFTIED
;
A
#
# COMPACT_ATOMS: atom_id res chain seq x y z
N MET A 1 -26.92 7.79 -2.03
CA MET A 1 -26.26 7.24 -0.82
C MET A 1 -24.77 7.30 -1.08
N ASN A 2 -23.97 7.84 -0.16
CA ASN A 2 -22.51 7.90 -0.35
C ASN A 2 -21.85 6.63 0.19
N PHE A 3 -20.71 6.22 -0.38
CA PHE A 3 -20.08 4.94 -0.05
C PHE A 3 -19.48 4.94 1.36
N GLU A 4 -18.94 6.07 1.82
CA GLU A 4 -18.37 6.22 3.17
C GLU A 4 -19.40 6.00 4.29
N HIS A 5 -20.69 6.18 4.02
CA HIS A 5 -21.76 5.93 4.99
C HIS A 5 -22.13 4.45 5.11
N ILE A 6 -21.79 3.64 4.10
CA ILE A 6 -22.05 2.18 4.10
C ILE A 6 -20.78 1.36 4.32
N TYR A 7 -19.61 2.00 4.38
CA TYR A 7 -18.34 1.34 4.62
C TYR A 7 -18.44 0.38 5.82
N SER A 8 -18.07 -0.86 5.57
CA SER A 8 -18.03 -1.91 6.57
C SER A 8 -16.79 -2.77 6.37
N PRO A 9 -15.95 -2.93 7.40
CA PRO A 9 -14.83 -3.85 7.32
C PRO A 9 -15.32 -5.30 7.26
N ALA A 10 -14.61 -6.15 6.51
CA ALA A 10 -14.77 -7.59 6.56
C ALA A 10 -14.36 -8.11 7.94
N SER A 11 -15.34 -8.55 8.74
CA SER A 11 -15.16 -8.90 10.16
C SER A 11 -14.25 -10.11 10.38
N ASP A 12 -14.17 -11.02 9.41
CA ASP A 12 -13.29 -12.20 9.48
C ASP A 12 -11.81 -11.83 9.45
N PHE A 13 -11.47 -10.62 8.99
CA PHE A 13 -10.10 -10.15 8.83
C PHE A 13 -9.89 -8.83 9.58
N SER A 14 -9.83 -8.88 10.92
CA SER A 14 -9.66 -7.70 11.79
C SER A 14 -8.20 -7.26 11.99
N ASN A 15 -7.27 -8.19 11.87
CA ASN A 15 -5.84 -7.99 12.12
C ASN A 15 -5.17 -7.40 10.88
N ARG A 16 -4.02 -6.73 11.04
CA ARG A 16 -3.19 -6.27 9.93
C ARG A 16 -2.62 -7.46 9.16
N TYR A 17 -2.19 -8.52 9.84
CA TYR A 17 -1.80 -9.75 9.19
C TYR A 17 -3.00 -10.50 8.58
N ILE A 18 -2.88 -10.90 7.31
CA ILE A 18 -3.80 -11.85 6.67
C ILE A 18 -3.06 -13.17 6.45
N SER A 19 -3.48 -14.22 7.15
CA SER A 19 -3.03 -15.58 6.87
C SER A 19 -3.48 -16.00 5.47
N PRO A 20 -2.55 -16.45 4.58
CA PRO A 20 -2.93 -16.97 3.27
C PRO A 20 -3.95 -18.10 3.36
N GLU A 21 -3.74 -19.08 4.26
CA GLU A 21 -4.65 -20.22 4.44
C GLU A 21 -6.07 -19.77 4.85
N LYS A 22 -6.15 -18.80 5.77
CA LYS A 22 -7.44 -18.24 6.20
C LYS A 22 -8.14 -17.51 5.06
N LEU A 23 -7.39 -16.73 4.28
CA LEU A 23 -7.91 -16.05 3.09
C LEU A 23 -8.44 -17.07 2.07
N PHE A 24 -7.66 -18.10 1.75
CA PHE A 24 -8.04 -19.12 0.78
C PHE A 24 -9.31 -19.87 1.20
N SER A 25 -9.36 -20.30 2.47
CA SER A 25 -10.53 -20.95 3.05
C SER A 25 -11.77 -20.05 2.98
N TYR A 26 -11.60 -18.75 3.29
CA TYR A 26 -12.68 -17.77 3.19
C TYR A 26 -13.17 -17.59 1.75
N LEU A 27 -12.25 -17.44 0.78
CA LEU A 27 -12.60 -17.26 -0.63
C LEU A 27 -13.32 -18.49 -1.17
N GLN A 28 -12.87 -19.70 -0.84
CA GLN A 28 -13.53 -20.94 -1.24
C GLN A 28 -14.90 -21.11 -0.59
N ALA A 29 -15.05 -20.76 0.70
CA ALA A 29 -16.31 -20.94 1.41
C ALA A 29 -17.39 -19.93 1.01
N ASN A 30 -16.99 -18.69 0.67
CA ASN A 30 -17.94 -17.57 0.50
C ASN A 30 -18.02 -17.04 -0.93
N LEU A 31 -17.00 -17.30 -1.77
CA LEU A 31 -16.88 -16.71 -3.11
C LEU A 31 -16.54 -17.76 -4.18
N SER A 32 -16.76 -19.06 -3.92
CA SER A 32 -16.42 -20.18 -4.83
C SER A 32 -16.90 -19.97 -6.26
N ASP A 33 -18.10 -19.41 -6.43
CA ASP A 33 -18.73 -19.22 -7.73
C ASP A 33 -18.06 -18.12 -8.57
N TYR A 34 -17.25 -17.27 -7.92
CA TYR A 34 -16.59 -16.12 -8.54
C TYR A 34 -15.07 -16.27 -8.60
N ILE A 35 -14.48 -17.23 -7.90
CA ILE A 35 -13.02 -17.41 -7.84
C ILE A 35 -12.53 -18.51 -8.77
N GLN A 36 -11.33 -18.33 -9.31
CA GLN A 36 -10.55 -19.39 -9.94
C GLN A 36 -9.12 -19.37 -9.40
N GLU A 37 -8.51 -20.54 -9.26
CA GLU A 37 -7.08 -20.65 -9.05
C GLU A 37 -6.36 -20.35 -10.37
N ILE A 38 -5.51 -19.32 -10.38
CA ILE A 38 -4.76 -18.91 -11.58
C ILE A 38 -3.33 -19.47 -11.63
N GLY A 39 -2.87 -20.02 -10.51
CA GLY A 39 -1.53 -20.59 -10.36
C GLY A 39 -1.15 -20.82 -8.90
N THR A 40 0.13 -21.13 -8.67
CA THR A 40 0.70 -21.35 -7.34
C THR A 40 1.98 -20.54 -7.13
N SER A 41 2.29 -20.20 -5.87
CA SER A 41 3.55 -19.58 -5.49
C SER A 41 4.75 -20.53 -5.60
N TYR A 42 5.95 -20.04 -5.30
CA TYR A 42 7.15 -20.89 -5.23
C TYR A 42 6.97 -22.09 -4.29
N LEU A 43 6.35 -21.89 -3.11
CA LEU A 43 6.04 -22.93 -2.12
C LEU A 43 4.68 -23.61 -2.35
N GLU A 44 4.16 -23.56 -3.57
CA GLU A 44 2.94 -24.25 -4.02
C GLU A 44 1.64 -23.81 -3.32
N LYS A 45 1.59 -22.56 -2.82
CA LYS A 45 0.33 -21.99 -2.30
C LYS A 45 -0.52 -21.43 -3.43
N PRO A 46 -1.85 -21.63 -3.40
CA PRO A 46 -2.70 -21.18 -4.49
C PRO A 46 -2.76 -19.66 -4.57
N ILE A 47 -2.89 -19.15 -5.80
CA ILE A 47 -3.16 -17.76 -6.11
C ILE A 47 -4.55 -17.69 -6.75
N TYR A 48 -5.48 -16.99 -6.09
CA TYR A 48 -6.86 -16.89 -6.53
C TYR A 48 -7.13 -15.55 -7.23
N GLN A 49 -7.86 -15.63 -8.34
CA GLN A 49 -8.49 -14.49 -9.00
C GLN A 49 -10.01 -14.58 -8.81
N LEU A 50 -10.63 -13.53 -8.28
CA LEU A 50 -12.07 -13.33 -8.32
C LEU A 50 -12.46 -12.57 -9.58
N SER A 51 -13.56 -12.96 -10.23
CA SER A 51 -14.14 -12.24 -11.37
C SER A 51 -15.62 -11.95 -11.11
N ILE A 52 -16.00 -10.67 -11.05
CA ILE A 52 -17.37 -10.24 -10.74
C ILE A 52 -17.83 -9.10 -11.65
N GLY A 53 -19.14 -8.99 -11.85
CA GLY A 53 -19.78 -7.99 -12.68
C GLY A 53 -19.96 -8.40 -14.13
N THR A 54 -20.85 -7.69 -14.80
CA THR A 54 -21.33 -7.98 -16.15
C THR A 54 -21.04 -6.86 -17.15
N GLY A 55 -20.47 -5.76 -16.67
CA GLY A 55 -20.15 -4.61 -17.49
C GLY A 55 -19.08 -4.85 -18.53
N ASN A 56 -19.02 -3.94 -19.50
CA ASN A 56 -18.07 -3.99 -20.61
C ASN A 56 -16.69 -3.44 -20.23
N ILE A 57 -16.61 -2.54 -19.24
CA ILE A 57 -15.34 -1.96 -18.79
C ILE A 57 -14.58 -3.00 -17.97
N GLN A 58 -13.45 -3.47 -18.49
CA GLN A 58 -12.63 -4.50 -17.86
C GLN A 58 -11.57 -3.87 -16.94
N VAL A 59 -11.60 -4.22 -15.65
CA VAL A 59 -10.62 -3.73 -14.67
C VAL A 59 -9.90 -4.90 -14.02
N LEU A 60 -8.57 -4.89 -14.07
CA LEU A 60 -7.70 -5.80 -13.31
C LEU A 60 -7.20 -5.09 -12.06
N ALA A 61 -7.23 -5.74 -10.90
CA ALA A 61 -6.52 -5.23 -9.73
C ALA A 61 -5.80 -6.37 -9.02
N TRP A 62 -4.63 -6.08 -8.45
CA TRP A 62 -3.90 -7.04 -7.65
C TRP A 62 -3.35 -6.38 -6.38
N SER A 63 -3.33 -7.16 -5.31
CA SER A 63 -2.76 -6.79 -4.01
C SER A 63 -1.68 -7.78 -3.58
N GLN A 64 -0.89 -7.35 -2.59
CA GLN A 64 0.17 -8.14 -1.97
C GLN A 64 1.12 -8.80 -3.00
N MET A 65 1.58 -8.04 -4.00
CA MET A 65 2.78 -8.47 -4.73
C MET A 65 4.03 -8.37 -3.85
N HIS A 66 4.03 -7.41 -2.93
CA HIS A 66 4.84 -7.47 -1.73
C HIS A 66 4.01 -8.08 -0.60
N GLY A 67 4.53 -9.12 0.04
CA GLY A 67 3.75 -9.93 0.99
C GLY A 67 3.29 -9.17 2.23
N ASN A 68 4.05 -8.19 2.70
CA ASN A 68 3.78 -7.39 3.90
C ASN A 68 2.88 -6.16 3.67
N GLU A 69 2.13 -6.12 2.57
CA GLU A 69 1.26 -4.99 2.18
C GLU A 69 -0.22 -5.41 2.11
N SER A 70 -0.79 -5.84 3.24
CA SER A 70 -2.14 -6.45 3.34
C SER A 70 -3.32 -5.46 3.27
N ASN A 71 -3.13 -4.15 3.46
CA ASN A 71 -4.22 -3.18 3.42
C ASN A 71 -4.99 -3.21 2.11
N ALA A 72 -4.29 -3.43 1.00
CA ALA A 72 -4.92 -3.56 -0.30
C ALA A 72 -5.89 -4.75 -0.34
N THR A 73 -5.49 -5.90 0.19
CA THR A 73 -6.34 -7.09 0.31
C THR A 73 -7.52 -6.85 1.23
N HIS A 74 -7.29 -6.20 2.38
CA HIS A 74 -8.37 -5.75 3.25
C HIS A 74 -9.34 -4.81 2.52
N ALA A 75 -8.82 -3.84 1.76
CA ALA A 75 -9.63 -2.88 1.05
C ALA A 75 -10.51 -3.55 -0.02
N MET A 76 -9.98 -4.55 -0.72
CA MET A 76 -10.76 -5.37 -1.66
C MET A 76 -11.89 -6.15 -0.96
N LEU A 77 -11.62 -6.77 0.18
CA LEU A 77 -12.63 -7.51 0.96
C LEU A 77 -13.69 -6.58 1.56
N ASP A 78 -13.27 -5.44 2.09
CA ASP A 78 -14.14 -4.40 2.64
C ASP A 78 -15.03 -3.79 1.56
N LEU A 79 -14.52 -3.62 0.33
CA LEU A 79 -15.31 -3.15 -0.80
C LEU A 79 -16.49 -4.08 -1.07
N LEU A 80 -16.22 -5.39 -1.20
CA LEU A 80 -17.27 -6.39 -1.42
C LEU A 80 -18.27 -6.42 -0.26
N THR A 81 -17.76 -6.45 0.97
CA THR A 81 -18.58 -6.45 2.20
C THR A 81 -19.48 -5.22 2.31
N SER A 82 -18.97 -4.05 1.94
CA SER A 82 -19.72 -2.79 1.97
C SER A 82 -20.79 -2.74 0.88
N LEU A 83 -20.46 -3.19 -0.33
CA LEU A 83 -21.39 -3.23 -1.45
C LEU A 83 -22.54 -4.23 -1.24
N ASP A 84 -22.32 -5.33 -0.53
CA ASP A 84 -23.37 -6.28 -0.16
C ASP A 84 -24.47 -5.65 0.73
N LYS A 85 -24.13 -4.58 1.47
CA LYS A 85 -25.08 -3.80 2.27
C LYS A 85 -25.86 -2.76 1.47
N ALA A 86 -25.48 -2.51 0.21
CA ALA A 86 -26.12 -1.54 -0.67
C ALA A 86 -26.34 -2.13 -2.07
N PRO A 87 -27.33 -3.03 -2.25
CA PRO A 87 -27.55 -3.75 -3.50
C PRO A 87 -27.69 -2.87 -4.74
N GLU A 88 -28.40 -1.73 -4.64
CA GLU A 88 -28.56 -0.79 -5.76
C GLU A 88 -27.22 -0.18 -6.20
N MET A 89 -26.37 0.20 -5.24
CA MET A 89 -25.03 0.74 -5.53
C MET A 89 -24.12 -0.32 -6.12
N LYS A 90 -24.22 -1.56 -5.61
CA LYS A 90 -23.50 -2.72 -6.14
C LYS A 90 -23.90 -3.02 -7.58
N GLU A 91 -25.19 -3.02 -7.87
CA GLU A 91 -25.73 -3.28 -9.21
C GLU A 91 -25.36 -2.17 -10.20
N ASP A 92 -25.47 -0.90 -9.80
CA ASP A 92 -25.05 0.24 -10.65
C ASP A 92 -23.57 0.16 -11.04
N LEU A 93 -22.69 -0.22 -10.11
CA LEU A 93 -21.27 -0.36 -10.38
C LEU A 93 -20.96 -1.59 -11.26
N PHE A 94 -21.45 -2.77 -10.87
CA PHE A 94 -21.12 -4.04 -11.54
C PHE A 94 -21.88 -4.30 -12.83
N SER A 95 -22.92 -3.52 -13.14
CA SER A 95 -23.51 -3.50 -14.49
C SER A 95 -22.65 -2.74 -15.51
N LYS A 96 -21.74 -1.86 -15.06
CA LYS A 96 -20.83 -1.07 -15.90
C LYS A 96 -19.42 -1.64 -15.95
N ILE A 97 -18.95 -2.21 -14.85
CA ILE A 97 -17.62 -2.81 -14.72
C ILE A 97 -17.68 -4.32 -14.61
N ARG A 98 -16.72 -4.99 -15.25
CA ARG A 98 -16.29 -6.34 -14.90
C ARG A 98 -14.90 -6.27 -14.25
N LEU A 99 -14.81 -6.83 -13.05
CA LEU A 99 -13.68 -6.67 -12.15
C LEU A 99 -13.01 -8.01 -11.91
N ASP A 100 -11.71 -8.07 -12.18
CA ASP A 100 -10.85 -9.21 -11.89
C ASP A 100 -9.88 -8.84 -10.75
N PHE A 101 -10.03 -9.46 -9.59
CA PHE A 101 -9.24 -9.21 -8.39
C PHE A 101 -8.30 -10.37 -8.08
N ILE A 102 -7.00 -10.10 -7.99
CA ILE A 102 -6.00 -11.02 -7.42
C ILE A 102 -5.73 -10.57 -5.98
N PHE A 103 -6.39 -11.20 -5.01
CA PHE A 103 -6.33 -10.79 -3.59
C PHE A 103 -4.95 -10.94 -2.96
N MET A 104 -4.12 -11.87 -3.42
CA MET A 104 -2.79 -12.09 -2.85
C MET A 104 -1.88 -12.72 -3.90
N LEU A 105 -1.07 -11.90 -4.55
CA LEU A 105 -0.16 -12.38 -5.60
C LEU A 105 1.06 -13.11 -5.03
N ASN A 106 1.55 -12.70 -3.87
CA ASN A 106 2.73 -13.29 -3.19
C ASN A 106 2.34 -13.90 -1.83
N PRO A 107 1.67 -15.05 -1.81
CA PRO A 107 1.25 -15.69 -0.56
C PRO A 107 2.42 -16.24 0.27
N ASP A 108 3.57 -16.51 -0.35
CA ASP A 108 4.78 -16.92 0.36
C ASP A 108 5.37 -15.76 1.16
N GLY A 109 5.49 -14.59 0.54
CA GLY A 109 5.90 -13.37 1.21
C GLY A 109 4.89 -12.95 2.28
N SER A 110 3.58 -13.12 2.03
CA SER A 110 2.55 -12.79 3.00
C SER A 110 2.69 -13.61 4.28
N GLU A 111 2.86 -14.93 4.18
CA GLU A 111 3.01 -15.79 5.37
C GLU A 111 4.21 -15.39 6.23
N LYS A 112 5.33 -15.05 5.60
CA LYS A 112 6.54 -14.60 6.29
C LYS A 112 6.53 -13.12 6.68
N TRP A 113 5.50 -12.39 6.26
CA TRP A 113 5.41 -10.93 6.37
C TRP A 113 6.63 -10.20 5.80
N THR A 114 7.00 -10.56 4.57
CA THR A 114 8.14 -9.97 3.86
C THR A 114 7.71 -9.31 2.57
N ARG A 115 8.48 -8.30 2.14
CA ARG A 115 8.32 -7.68 0.82
C ARG A 115 8.55 -8.68 -0.32
N LEU A 116 9.54 -9.54 -0.17
CA LEU A 116 10.01 -10.46 -1.22
C LEU A 116 9.23 -11.77 -1.20
N ASN A 117 9.30 -12.55 -2.29
CA ASN A 117 8.75 -13.91 -2.33
C ASN A 117 9.65 -14.93 -1.60
N ALA A 118 9.35 -16.22 -1.73
CA ALA A 118 10.08 -17.28 -1.01
C ALA A 118 11.58 -17.40 -1.32
N VAL A 119 12.03 -16.85 -2.45
CA VAL A 119 13.42 -16.90 -2.94
C VAL A 119 14.04 -15.50 -3.04
N ASP A 120 13.54 -14.56 -2.23
CA ASP A 120 14.06 -13.20 -2.09
C ASP A 120 14.00 -12.35 -3.38
N ILE A 121 13.03 -12.63 -4.26
CA ILE A 121 12.77 -11.82 -5.45
C ILE A 121 11.68 -10.78 -5.15
N ASP A 122 11.96 -9.52 -5.50
CA ASP A 122 10.96 -8.45 -5.55
C ASP A 122 10.16 -8.60 -6.84
N LEU A 123 8.90 -9.04 -6.74
CA LEU A 123 8.03 -9.23 -7.90
C LEU A 123 7.86 -7.94 -8.73
N ASN A 124 7.97 -6.76 -8.10
CA ASN A 124 7.88 -5.46 -8.76
C ASN A 124 9.22 -5.00 -9.36
N ARG A 125 10.20 -5.91 -9.44
CA ARG A 125 11.44 -5.74 -10.22
C ARG A 125 11.66 -6.89 -11.21
N ASP A 126 10.72 -7.83 -11.29
CA ASP A 126 10.86 -9.09 -12.02
C ASP A 126 10.06 -9.12 -13.35
N PHE A 127 9.56 -7.97 -13.82
CA PHE A 127 8.65 -7.92 -14.98
C PHE A 127 9.27 -8.50 -16.26
N HIS A 128 10.57 -8.24 -16.50
CA HIS A 128 11.29 -8.70 -17.68
C HIS A 128 11.96 -10.06 -17.50
N ASN A 129 12.52 -10.31 -16.32
CA ASN A 129 13.25 -11.55 -16.05
C ASN A 129 12.29 -12.73 -15.90
N GLU A 130 11.08 -12.49 -15.38
CA GLU A 130 10.09 -13.53 -15.11
C GLU A 130 10.69 -14.72 -14.33
N ALA A 131 11.57 -14.43 -13.37
CA ALA A 131 12.21 -15.47 -12.58
C ALA A 131 11.22 -16.15 -11.63
N SER A 132 10.26 -15.38 -11.12
CA SER A 132 9.22 -15.82 -10.18
C SER A 132 8.05 -16.50 -10.90
N LYS A 133 7.38 -17.44 -10.24
CA LYS A 133 6.16 -18.06 -10.78
C LYS A 133 5.00 -17.06 -10.77
N GLU A 134 4.91 -16.29 -9.70
CA GLU A 134 3.86 -15.33 -9.38
C GLU A 134 3.71 -14.27 -10.48
N ILE A 135 4.82 -13.68 -10.93
CA ILE A 135 4.80 -12.64 -11.98
C ILE A 135 4.28 -13.18 -13.32
N LYS A 136 4.56 -14.45 -13.65
CA LYS A 136 4.04 -15.10 -14.87
C LYS A 136 2.53 -15.23 -14.83
N PHE A 137 1.96 -15.54 -13.67
CA PHE A 137 0.51 -15.61 -13.49
C PHE A 137 -0.14 -14.24 -13.61
N LEU A 138 0.44 -13.19 -13.03
CA LEU A 138 -0.04 -11.81 -13.21
C LEU A 138 -0.02 -11.41 -14.70
N LYS A 139 1.09 -11.66 -15.40
CA LYS A 139 1.21 -11.33 -16.84
C LYS A 139 0.23 -12.13 -17.69
N LYS A 140 0.02 -13.42 -17.38
CA LYS A 140 -0.98 -14.26 -18.05
C LYS A 140 -2.40 -13.74 -17.81
N ALA A 141 -2.73 -13.34 -16.57
CA ALA A 141 -4.01 -12.75 -16.24
C ALA A 141 -4.24 -11.44 -17.02
N ALA A 142 -3.25 -10.54 -17.03
CA ALA A 142 -3.29 -9.28 -17.78
C ALA A 142 -3.41 -9.49 -19.31
N ALA A 143 -2.82 -10.56 -19.85
CA ALA A 143 -2.89 -10.89 -21.28
C ALA A 143 -4.12 -11.70 -21.69
N SER A 144 -4.92 -12.18 -20.73
CA SER A 144 -6.05 -13.08 -21.01
C SER A 144 -7.20 -12.40 -21.77
N LYS A 145 -7.32 -11.08 -21.66
CA LYS A 145 -8.29 -10.22 -22.35
C LYS A 145 -7.76 -8.79 -22.36
N LYS A 146 -8.42 -7.91 -23.13
CA LYS A 146 -8.09 -6.48 -23.12
C LYS A 146 -8.71 -5.83 -21.88
N TYR A 147 -7.87 -5.35 -20.97
CA TYR A 147 -8.28 -4.52 -19.84
C TYR A 147 -8.29 -3.04 -20.22
N ASP A 148 -9.30 -2.31 -19.74
CA ASP A 148 -9.38 -0.87 -19.88
C ASP A 148 -8.55 -0.15 -18.82
N TYR A 149 -8.48 -0.74 -17.61
CA TYR A 149 -7.66 -0.26 -16.50
C TYR A 149 -7.03 -1.41 -15.70
N ALA A 150 -5.88 -1.12 -15.11
CA ALA A 150 -5.20 -1.92 -14.11
C ALA A 150 -5.00 -1.10 -12.83
N LEU A 151 -5.20 -1.72 -11.66
CA LEU A 151 -4.96 -1.12 -10.35
C LEU A 151 -3.86 -1.90 -9.64
N ASN A 152 -2.71 -1.27 -9.45
CA ASN A 152 -1.59 -1.81 -8.70
C ASN A 152 -1.68 -1.35 -7.25
N LEU A 153 -2.03 -2.24 -6.33
CA LEU A 153 -2.38 -1.87 -4.95
C LEU A 153 -1.24 -2.20 -3.98
N HIS A 154 -0.64 -1.16 -3.39
CA HIS A 154 0.56 -1.20 -2.56
C HIS A 154 0.39 -0.48 -1.22
N GLU A 155 1.42 -0.58 -0.38
CA GLU A 155 1.57 0.20 0.85
C GLU A 155 2.92 0.93 0.92
N GLN A 156 2.90 2.09 1.55
CA GLN A 156 4.11 2.87 1.81
C GLN A 156 4.44 2.94 3.30
N ARG A 157 5.70 3.26 3.61
CA ARG A 157 6.23 3.34 4.98
C ARG A 157 5.72 4.58 5.73
N THR A 158 5.82 4.57 7.05
CA THR A 158 5.40 5.69 7.91
C THR A 158 6.25 6.95 7.76
N ILE A 159 7.39 6.88 7.07
CA ILE A 159 8.32 8.00 6.85
C ILE A 159 7.78 9.08 5.90
N PHE A 160 6.71 8.77 5.16
CA PHE A 160 6.17 9.63 4.11
C PHE A 160 5.12 10.61 4.63
N THR A 161 5.24 11.85 4.17
CA THR A 161 4.32 12.96 4.45
C THR A 161 4.01 13.73 3.18
N THR A 162 2.92 14.48 3.17
CA THR A 162 2.56 15.38 2.05
C THR A 162 3.23 16.75 2.18
N ASP A 163 3.32 17.28 3.40
CA ASP A 163 3.77 18.65 3.70
C ASP A 163 4.80 18.73 4.83
N GLY A 164 5.24 17.59 5.38
CA GLY A 164 6.14 17.53 6.53
C GLY A 164 5.45 17.74 7.88
N ILE A 165 4.12 17.70 7.92
CA ILE A 165 3.28 17.73 9.12
C ILE A 165 2.31 16.54 9.11
N HIS A 166 1.62 16.33 7.99
CA HIS A 166 0.59 15.31 7.86
C HIS A 166 1.15 14.03 7.21
N PRO A 167 0.77 12.83 7.69
CA PRO A 167 1.18 11.59 7.05
C PRO A 167 0.58 11.50 5.64
N ALA A 168 1.32 10.88 4.73
CA ALA A 168 0.77 10.48 3.45
C ALA A 168 -0.06 9.20 3.65
N THR A 169 -1.29 9.32 4.13
CA THR A 169 -2.19 8.18 4.38
C THR A 169 -2.56 7.45 3.11
N LEU A 170 -2.83 8.20 2.04
CA LEU A 170 -3.00 7.63 0.71
C LEU A 170 -2.09 8.35 -0.26
N SER A 171 -1.54 7.60 -1.21
CA SER A 171 -0.86 8.22 -2.34
C SER A 171 -1.13 7.50 -3.62
N PHE A 172 -1.05 8.25 -4.71
CA PHE A 172 -1.42 7.76 -6.02
C PHE A 172 -0.32 8.04 -7.02
N LEU A 173 -0.22 7.18 -8.03
CA LEU A 173 0.68 7.39 -9.14
C LEU A 173 -0.02 7.00 -10.45
N ALA A 174 0.03 7.91 -11.43
CA ALA A 174 -0.12 7.61 -12.84
C ALA A 174 1.29 7.37 -13.39
N PRO A 175 1.72 6.10 -13.55
CA PRO A 175 3.10 5.77 -13.85
C PRO A 175 3.59 6.40 -15.16
N SER A 176 4.90 6.57 -15.26
CA SER A 176 5.52 7.09 -16.48
C SER A 176 5.72 5.96 -17.50
N GLU A 177 5.57 6.29 -18.79
CA GLU A 177 5.84 5.34 -19.88
C GLU A 177 7.31 5.38 -20.36
N ASN A 178 8.02 6.46 -20.00
CA ASN A 178 9.39 6.75 -20.42
C ASN A 178 10.14 7.62 -19.41
N VAL A 179 11.45 7.75 -19.60
CA VAL A 179 12.36 8.54 -18.74
C VAL A 179 11.99 10.02 -18.75
N GLU A 180 11.45 10.52 -19.86
CA GLU A 180 11.00 11.90 -20.05
C GLU A 180 9.69 12.22 -19.33
N ARG A 181 9.02 11.21 -18.73
CA ARG A 181 7.76 11.35 -17.98
C ARG A 181 6.67 12.01 -18.82
N THR A 182 6.57 11.60 -20.09
CA THR A 182 5.61 12.17 -21.03
C THR A 182 4.18 11.99 -20.52
N VAL A 183 3.34 13.04 -20.61
CA VAL A 183 1.91 12.97 -20.27
C VAL A 183 1.13 12.45 -21.48
N THR A 184 1.19 11.14 -21.68
CA THR A 184 0.49 10.42 -22.75
C THR A 184 -1.01 10.31 -22.48
N GLU A 185 -1.80 9.90 -23.47
CA GLU A 185 -3.24 9.70 -23.31
C GLU A 185 -3.57 8.63 -22.25
N ASN A 186 -2.84 7.51 -22.20
CA ASN A 186 -3.04 6.50 -21.15
C ASN A 186 -2.73 7.06 -19.76
N ARG A 187 -1.70 7.90 -19.66
CA ARG A 187 -1.34 8.55 -18.40
C ARG A 187 -2.40 9.57 -17.98
N LYS A 188 -2.95 10.37 -18.91
CA LYS A 188 -4.07 11.29 -18.64
C LYS A 188 -5.32 10.56 -18.16
N LYS A 189 -5.65 9.39 -18.73
CA LYS A 189 -6.76 8.55 -18.23
C LYS A 189 -6.56 8.20 -16.74
N CYS A 190 -5.37 7.76 -16.38
CA CYS A 190 -5.02 7.45 -14.99
C CYS A 190 -5.12 8.70 -14.10
N MET A 191 -4.57 9.83 -14.56
CA MET A 191 -4.61 11.12 -13.86
C MET A 191 -6.04 11.62 -13.65
N ALA A 192 -6.95 11.45 -14.62
CA ALA A 192 -8.36 11.84 -14.50
C ALA A 192 -9.08 11.01 -13.42
N VAL A 193 -8.86 9.70 -13.38
CA VAL A 193 -9.40 8.83 -12.31
C VAL A 193 -8.86 9.26 -10.94
N ILE A 194 -7.54 9.47 -10.82
CA ILE A 194 -6.92 9.90 -9.57
C ILE A 194 -7.45 11.29 -9.13
N GLY A 195 -7.61 12.23 -10.07
CA GLY A 195 -8.19 13.54 -9.80
C GLY A 195 -9.62 13.46 -9.26
N SER A 196 -10.43 12.55 -9.80
CA SER A 196 -11.78 12.27 -9.28
C SER A 196 -11.73 11.70 -7.86
N VAL A 197 -10.85 10.73 -7.59
CA VAL A 197 -10.64 10.16 -6.24
C VAL A 197 -10.23 11.25 -5.26
N TYR A 198 -9.25 12.09 -5.62
CA TYR A 198 -8.78 13.19 -4.79
C TYR A 198 -9.91 14.16 -4.43
N ASN A 199 -10.75 14.55 -5.39
CA ASN A 199 -11.87 15.44 -5.13
C ASN A 199 -12.90 14.88 -4.14
N HIS A 200 -13.09 13.57 -4.10
CA HIS A 200 -13.98 12.93 -3.12
C HIS A 200 -13.35 12.82 -1.73
N LEU A 201 -12.04 12.57 -1.63
CA LEU A 201 -11.38 12.28 -0.36
C LEU A 201 -10.74 13.49 0.33
N LYS A 202 -10.41 14.57 -0.38
CA LYS A 202 -9.63 15.70 0.17
C LYS A 202 -10.30 16.39 1.36
N GLU A 203 -11.63 16.38 1.44
CA GLU A 203 -12.36 16.92 2.59
C GLU A 203 -12.43 15.92 3.76
N MET A 204 -12.32 14.62 3.49
CA MET A 204 -12.39 13.56 4.50
C MET A 204 -11.05 13.36 5.22
N ILE A 205 -9.95 13.44 4.46
CA ILE A 205 -8.57 13.30 4.96
C ILE A 205 -7.70 14.45 4.43
N PRO A 206 -7.98 15.69 4.87
CA PRO A 206 -7.28 16.87 4.38
C PRO A 206 -5.78 16.75 4.61
N ASN A 207 -5.01 17.16 3.59
CA ASN A 207 -3.55 17.11 3.55
C ASN A 207 -2.94 15.71 3.72
N GLN A 208 -3.70 14.62 3.66
CA GLN A 208 -3.16 13.25 3.82
C GLN A 208 -3.14 12.44 2.52
N ILE A 209 -3.39 13.12 1.39
CA ILE A 209 -3.35 12.54 0.04
C ILE A 209 -2.17 13.14 -0.71
N GLY A 210 -1.31 12.28 -1.24
CA GLY A 210 -0.16 12.71 -2.02
C GLY A 210 0.04 11.91 -3.32
N ARG A 211 1.11 12.24 -4.04
CA ARG A 211 1.59 11.53 -5.22
C ARG A 211 2.91 10.84 -4.93
N TYR A 212 3.06 9.64 -5.45
CA TYR A 212 4.37 9.00 -5.50
C TYR A 212 5.21 9.60 -6.63
N SER A 213 6.53 9.55 -6.52
CA SER A 213 7.43 9.96 -7.60
C SER A 213 7.08 9.21 -8.88
N ASP A 214 6.98 9.94 -9.98
CA ASP A 214 6.75 9.41 -11.33
C ASP A 214 8.05 9.10 -12.07
N GLU A 215 9.15 8.92 -11.34
CA GLU A 215 10.39 8.38 -11.89
C GLU A 215 10.12 7.05 -12.59
N PHE A 216 10.65 6.93 -13.81
CA PHE A 216 10.48 5.73 -14.62
C PHE A 216 11.39 4.61 -14.11
N TYR A 217 10.77 3.54 -13.63
CA TYR A 217 11.41 2.30 -13.22
C TYR A 217 11.17 1.21 -14.26
N PRO A 218 12.12 0.97 -15.18
CA PRO A 218 11.91 0.10 -16.34
C PRO A 218 11.59 -1.36 -15.96
N THR A 219 11.82 -1.78 -14.72
CA THR A 219 11.54 -3.14 -14.25
C THR A 219 10.23 -3.27 -13.47
N SER A 220 9.52 -2.17 -13.18
CA SER A 220 8.29 -2.19 -12.39
C SER A 220 7.10 -2.71 -13.22
N THR A 221 6.11 -3.29 -12.54
CA THR A 221 4.90 -3.77 -13.22
C THR A 221 4.07 -2.60 -13.75
N GLY A 222 3.90 -1.54 -12.95
CA GLY A 222 3.10 -0.36 -13.29
C GLY A 222 3.57 0.32 -14.57
N ASP A 223 4.85 0.63 -14.65
CA ASP A 223 5.47 1.33 -15.78
C ASP A 223 5.41 0.49 -17.06
N ASN A 224 5.65 -0.83 -16.94
CA ASN A 224 5.61 -1.71 -18.10
C ASN A 224 4.19 -1.97 -18.61
N PHE A 225 3.20 -2.07 -17.72
CA PHE A 225 1.81 -2.24 -18.16
C PHE A 225 1.26 -0.98 -18.84
N ILE A 226 1.54 0.21 -18.30
CA ILE A 226 1.13 1.45 -18.98
C ILE A 226 1.86 1.63 -20.32
N LYS A 227 3.16 1.32 -20.37
CA LYS A 227 3.94 1.31 -21.61
C LYS A 227 3.43 0.29 -22.64
N ALA A 228 2.85 -0.83 -22.18
CA ALA A 228 2.19 -1.82 -23.03
C ALA A 228 0.78 -1.38 -23.49
N GLY A 229 0.33 -0.19 -23.10
CA GLY A 229 -0.94 0.38 -23.53
C GLY A 229 -2.11 0.11 -22.58
N MET A 230 -1.86 -0.39 -21.37
CA MET A 230 -2.88 -0.63 -20.34
C MET A 230 -2.81 0.48 -19.27
N PRO A 231 -3.77 1.43 -19.25
CA PRO A 231 -3.85 2.44 -18.20
C PRO A 231 -3.76 1.81 -16.82
N THR A 232 -2.68 2.11 -16.08
CA THR A 232 -2.39 1.48 -14.79
C THR A 232 -2.31 2.56 -13.72
N ILE A 233 -3.07 2.42 -12.65
CA ILE A 233 -3.07 3.34 -11.51
C ILE A 233 -2.46 2.63 -10.32
N LEU A 234 -1.47 3.26 -9.69
CA LEU A 234 -0.88 2.76 -8.47
C LEU A 234 -1.49 3.46 -7.25
N PHE A 235 -1.77 2.66 -6.23
CA PHE A 235 -2.25 3.10 -4.91
C PHE A 235 -1.20 2.75 -3.87
N GLU A 236 -0.93 3.66 -2.94
CA GLU A 236 -0.07 3.45 -1.78
C GLU A 236 -0.86 3.74 -0.50
N GLY A 237 -1.12 2.71 0.30
CA GLY A 237 -1.66 2.85 1.65
C GLY A 237 -0.54 3.16 2.64
N GLY A 238 -0.51 4.37 3.20
CA GLY A 238 0.50 4.81 4.14
C GLY A 238 0.03 4.85 5.60
N HIS A 239 0.68 5.71 6.39
CA HIS A 239 0.41 5.85 7.80
C HIS A 239 -0.86 6.68 8.07
N PHE A 240 -1.55 6.34 9.16
CA PHE A 240 -2.56 7.18 9.76
C PHE A 240 -2.11 7.43 11.21
N VAL A 241 -2.26 8.67 11.68
CA VAL A 241 -1.73 9.09 12.99
C VAL A 241 -2.21 8.14 14.09
N ASP A 242 -1.28 7.67 14.92
CA ASP A 242 -1.51 6.72 16.02
C ASP A 242 -2.12 5.36 15.62
N ASP A 243 -2.00 4.98 14.34
CA ASP A 243 -2.57 3.74 13.79
C ASP A 243 -1.56 2.95 12.97
N TYR A 244 -0.62 2.33 13.67
CA TYR A 244 0.36 1.41 13.07
C TYR A 244 -0.28 0.14 12.50
N THR A 245 -1.43 -0.28 13.03
CA THR A 245 -2.23 -1.38 12.46
C THR A 245 -2.93 -1.02 11.15
N ARG A 246 -2.97 0.29 10.81
CA ARG A 246 -3.53 0.87 9.59
C ARG A 246 -5.03 0.63 9.37
N LYS A 247 -5.83 0.61 10.43
CA LYS A 247 -7.30 0.55 10.36
C LYS A 247 -7.93 1.79 9.71
N GLY A 248 -7.44 2.98 10.03
CA GLY A 248 -7.81 4.24 9.42
C GLY A 248 -7.43 4.28 7.93
N THR A 249 -6.19 3.90 7.61
CA THR A 249 -5.74 3.75 6.22
C THR A 249 -6.63 2.77 5.46
N ARG A 250 -6.90 1.57 6.01
CA ARG A 250 -7.79 0.57 5.42
C ARG A 250 -9.14 1.16 4.99
N LYS A 251 -9.80 1.90 5.89
CA LYS A 251 -11.08 2.56 5.59
C LYS A 251 -10.97 3.50 4.39
N TYR A 252 -10.03 4.44 4.42
CA TYR A 252 -9.90 5.42 3.34
C TYR A 252 -9.39 4.80 2.04
N TYR A 253 -8.59 3.73 2.12
CA TYR A 253 -8.17 2.93 0.98
C TYR A 253 -9.39 2.30 0.30
N THR A 254 -10.28 1.64 1.06
CA THR A 254 -11.52 1.06 0.51
C THR A 254 -12.38 2.13 -0.16
N ILE A 255 -12.54 3.29 0.47
CA ILE A 255 -13.30 4.41 -0.08
C ILE A 255 -12.65 4.92 -1.38
N ALA A 256 -11.32 5.08 -1.41
CA ALA A 256 -10.59 5.45 -2.61
C ALA A 256 -10.75 4.42 -3.73
N LEU A 257 -10.66 3.13 -3.41
CA LEU A 257 -10.84 2.04 -4.36
C LEU A 257 -12.25 2.07 -4.98
N TYR A 258 -13.30 2.28 -4.16
CA TYR A 258 -14.67 2.46 -4.68
C TYR A 258 -14.76 3.67 -5.63
N TYR A 259 -14.26 4.84 -5.21
CA TYR A 259 -14.35 6.05 -6.02
C TYR A 259 -13.51 5.98 -7.29
N ALA A 260 -12.42 5.21 -7.29
CA ALA A 260 -11.66 4.92 -8.50
C ALA A 260 -12.46 4.06 -9.48
N LEU A 261 -13.10 2.99 -9.01
CA LEU A 261 -13.97 2.15 -9.86
C LEU A 261 -15.17 2.95 -10.38
N LYS A 262 -15.80 3.75 -9.52
CA LYS A 262 -16.88 4.67 -9.93
C LYS A 262 -16.40 5.64 -11.02
N ALA A 263 -15.27 6.30 -10.82
CA ALA A 263 -14.69 7.22 -11.80
C ALA A 263 -14.33 6.52 -13.11
N ILE A 264 -13.77 5.31 -13.06
CA ILE A 264 -13.51 4.48 -14.25
C ILE A 264 -14.81 4.23 -15.02
N SER A 265 -15.90 3.88 -14.32
CA SER A 265 -17.21 3.63 -14.96
C SER A 265 -17.83 4.89 -15.59
N GLU A 266 -17.65 6.05 -14.96
CA GLU A 266 -18.29 7.31 -15.38
C GLU A 266 -17.50 8.03 -16.47
N LEU A 267 -16.16 8.01 -16.38
CA LEU A 267 -15.29 8.59 -17.40
C LEU A 267 -15.28 7.74 -18.66
N ASN A 268 -15.39 6.41 -18.56
CA ASN A 268 -15.42 5.51 -19.72
C ASN A 268 -14.30 5.83 -20.75
N SER A 269 -13.05 5.94 -20.27
CA SER A 269 -11.85 6.35 -21.04
C SER A 269 -11.70 7.84 -21.38
N GLU A 270 -12.60 8.72 -20.98
CA GLU A 270 -12.40 10.17 -21.09
C GLU A 270 -11.28 10.67 -20.17
N ILE A 271 -10.61 11.74 -20.59
CA ILE A 271 -9.46 12.35 -19.88
C ILE A 271 -9.82 13.66 -19.17
N THR A 272 -11.09 14.03 -19.14
CA THR A 272 -11.55 15.32 -18.58
C THR A 272 -11.15 15.44 -17.11
N GLY A 273 -10.53 16.56 -16.74
CA GLY A 273 -10.14 16.86 -15.35
C GLY A 273 -8.82 16.23 -14.89
N TRP A 274 -8.04 15.64 -15.81
CA TRP A 274 -6.72 15.06 -15.51
C TRP A 274 -5.77 16.06 -14.85
N GLU A 275 -5.91 17.36 -15.11
CA GLU A 275 -5.08 18.42 -14.52
C GLU A 275 -5.19 18.47 -12.99
N THR A 276 -6.33 18.05 -12.41
CA THR A 276 -6.53 17.95 -10.96
C THR A 276 -5.45 17.08 -10.29
N TYR A 277 -4.90 16.10 -11.02
CA TYR A 277 -3.78 15.29 -10.53
C TYR A 277 -2.56 16.13 -10.14
N LEU A 278 -2.31 17.24 -10.84
CA LEU A 278 -1.16 18.11 -10.61
C LEU A 278 -1.31 18.91 -9.30
N ASP A 279 -2.53 19.10 -8.81
CA ASP A 279 -2.82 19.79 -7.55
C ASP A 279 -2.45 18.92 -6.33
N ILE A 280 -2.32 17.61 -6.51
CA ILE A 280 -1.95 16.69 -5.43
C ILE A 280 -0.46 16.86 -5.12
N PRO A 281 -0.06 17.08 -3.86
CA PRO A 281 1.35 17.24 -3.50
C PRO A 281 2.14 15.94 -3.68
N GLU A 282 3.42 16.02 -4.05
CA GLU A 282 4.31 14.86 -4.04
C GLU A 282 4.72 14.50 -2.60
N ASN A 283 4.79 13.21 -2.30
CA ASN A 283 5.21 12.70 -1.01
C ASN A 283 6.67 13.04 -0.72
N LYS A 284 6.95 13.28 0.56
CA LYS A 284 8.29 13.57 1.07
C LYS A 284 8.63 12.62 2.19
N GLU A 285 9.83 12.04 2.12
CA GLU A 285 10.41 11.34 3.26
C GLU A 285 10.88 12.38 4.28
N THR A 286 10.15 12.55 5.37
CA THR A 286 10.48 13.57 6.38
C THR A 286 10.45 13.05 7.81
N HIS A 287 9.89 11.86 8.05
CA HIS A 287 9.67 11.33 9.40
C HIS A 287 10.41 10.03 9.69
N TYR A 288 10.62 9.78 10.99
CA TYR A 288 10.82 8.49 11.64
C TYR A 288 9.67 8.25 12.63
N ASP A 289 9.54 7.03 13.14
CA ASP A 289 8.50 6.73 14.13
C ASP A 289 8.77 7.40 15.48
N ILE A 290 10.01 7.31 15.96
CA ILE A 290 10.45 7.98 17.18
C ILE A 290 11.76 8.70 16.93
N ILE A 291 11.89 9.93 17.45
CA ILE A 291 13.20 10.57 17.60
C ILE A 291 13.42 10.92 19.07
N TYR A 292 14.50 10.39 19.64
CA TYR A 292 15.04 10.84 20.91
C TYR A 292 15.98 12.02 20.65
N ARG A 293 15.60 13.20 21.10
CA ARG A 293 16.36 14.44 20.95
C ARG A 293 17.32 14.63 22.12
N ASN A 294 18.50 15.19 21.87
CA ASN A 294 19.45 15.59 22.92
C ASN A 294 19.89 14.44 23.86
N VAL A 295 20.07 13.23 23.33
CA VAL A 295 20.51 12.07 24.10
C VAL A 295 21.96 12.23 24.51
N ARG A 296 22.21 12.32 25.82
CA ARG A 296 23.56 12.30 26.39
C ARG A 296 24.03 10.86 26.56
N LEU A 297 25.06 10.47 25.81
CA LEU A 297 25.61 9.11 25.87
C LEU A 297 26.54 8.89 27.07
N ASN A 298 26.75 7.61 27.42
CA ASN A 298 27.61 7.17 28.52
C ASN A 298 29.10 7.17 28.11
N THR A 299 29.62 8.35 27.78
CA THR A 299 31.01 8.59 27.34
C THR A 299 31.81 9.38 28.36
N GLU A 300 33.15 9.26 28.34
CA GLU A 300 34.05 10.01 29.23
C GLU A 300 34.08 11.52 28.93
N HIS A 301 33.70 11.91 27.71
CA HIS A 301 33.51 13.30 27.28
C HIS A 301 32.04 13.58 27.03
N GLU A 302 31.66 14.85 26.95
CA GLU A 302 30.29 15.24 26.60
C GLU A 302 29.98 14.85 25.16
N CYS A 303 29.03 13.94 24.99
CA CYS A 303 28.51 13.51 23.69
C CYS A 303 26.98 13.56 23.76
N ILE A 304 26.40 14.51 23.02
CA ILE A 304 24.96 14.73 22.92
C ILE A 304 24.58 14.64 21.44
N LEU A 305 23.63 13.78 21.13
CA LEU A 305 23.15 13.56 19.76
C LEU A 305 21.67 13.18 19.72
N ASP A 306 21.09 13.15 18.52
CA ASP A 306 19.74 12.62 18.31
C ASP A 306 19.81 11.15 17.89
N ILE A 307 18.81 10.34 18.29
CA ILE A 307 18.66 8.95 17.88
C ILE A 307 17.30 8.78 17.20
N ALA A 308 17.29 8.35 15.94
CA ALA A 308 16.08 8.04 15.18
C ALA A 308 15.78 6.54 15.20
N VAL A 309 14.52 6.22 15.44
CA VAL A 309 14.00 4.86 15.54
C VAL A 309 12.83 4.66 14.58
N GLN A 310 12.84 3.52 13.90
CA GLN A 310 11.78 3.07 13.01
C GLN A 310 11.31 1.69 13.44
N TYR A 311 10.01 1.48 13.51
CA TYR A 311 9.43 0.17 13.71
C TYR A 311 9.62 -0.70 12.45
N ARG A 312 10.10 -1.92 12.67
CA ARG A 312 10.04 -3.01 11.71
C ARG A 312 8.87 -3.91 12.07
N GLU A 313 8.04 -4.15 11.07
CA GLU A 313 6.93 -5.09 11.19
C GLU A 313 7.48 -6.53 11.15
N MET A 314 7.10 -7.36 12.12
CA MET A 314 7.56 -8.75 12.21
C MET A 314 6.39 -9.69 12.46
N LYS A 315 6.42 -10.86 11.81
CA LYS A 315 5.48 -11.94 12.06
C LYS A 315 6.15 -13.01 12.91
N GLU A 316 5.59 -13.26 14.08
CA GLU A 316 6.02 -14.33 14.98
C GLU A 316 5.18 -15.59 14.75
N ASP A 317 5.81 -16.75 14.86
CA ASP A 317 5.14 -18.05 14.74
C ASP A 317 4.05 -18.20 15.80
N GLY A 318 2.88 -18.70 15.40
CA GLY A 318 1.74 -18.91 16.29
C GLY A 318 0.97 -17.65 16.71
N LYS A 319 1.40 -16.44 16.33
CA LYS A 319 0.61 -15.20 16.52
C LYS A 319 -0.26 -14.90 15.31
N ASP A 320 -1.47 -14.39 15.52
CA ASP A 320 -2.39 -13.99 14.44
C ASP A 320 -2.24 -12.53 14.01
N GLU A 321 -1.32 -11.78 14.64
CA GLU A 321 -1.04 -10.38 14.35
C GLU A 321 0.47 -10.15 14.33
N ILE A 322 0.91 -9.09 13.63
CA ILE A 322 2.30 -8.67 13.62
C ILE A 322 2.71 -7.91 14.88
N SER A 323 4.01 -7.87 15.15
CA SER A 323 4.63 -7.00 16.14
C SER A 323 5.41 -5.87 15.47
N PHE A 324 5.54 -4.74 16.17
CA PHE A 324 6.31 -3.58 15.74
C PHE A 324 7.56 -3.49 16.59
N VAL A 325 8.70 -3.87 16.03
CA VAL A 325 9.98 -3.92 16.74
C VAL A 325 10.75 -2.63 16.45
N PRO A 326 11.09 -1.81 17.46
CA PRO A 326 11.81 -0.56 17.24
C PRO A 326 13.27 -0.84 16.87
N TYR A 327 13.73 -0.30 15.75
CA TYR A 327 15.11 -0.38 15.29
C TYR A 327 15.75 1.01 15.26
N VAL A 328 16.99 1.12 15.74
CA VAL A 328 17.79 2.32 15.57
C VAL A 328 18.19 2.44 14.10
N MET A 329 17.78 3.52 13.47
CA MET A 329 18.07 3.77 12.05
C MET A 329 19.19 4.78 11.86
N GLU A 330 19.25 5.79 12.72
CA GLU A 330 20.23 6.87 12.63
C GLU A 330 20.60 7.37 14.03
N ALA A 331 21.86 7.76 14.20
CA ALA A 331 22.34 8.42 15.41
C ALA A 331 23.32 9.54 15.02
N GLY A 332 23.09 10.75 15.51
CA GLY A 332 23.87 11.93 15.12
C GLY A 332 22.99 13.12 14.79
N ASP A 333 23.15 13.67 13.57
CA ASP A 333 22.45 14.88 13.12
C ASP A 333 21.11 14.55 12.42
N VAL A 334 20.12 14.18 13.22
CA VAL A 334 18.75 13.86 12.76
C VAL A 334 17.87 15.13 12.70
N LYS A 335 18.44 16.33 12.69
CA LYS A 335 17.70 17.61 12.81
C LYS A 335 16.84 17.95 11.60
N LYS A 336 17.14 17.35 10.44
CA LYS A 336 16.37 17.57 9.19
C LYS A 336 15.13 16.67 9.08
N ARG A 337 14.96 15.73 10.00
CA ARG A 337 13.82 14.81 10.06
C ARG A 337 13.01 15.06 11.34
N LYS A 338 11.75 14.65 11.34
CA LYS A 338 10.85 14.71 12.50
C LYS A 338 10.50 13.31 12.99
N GLY A 339 10.11 13.19 14.26
CA GLY A 339 9.50 11.97 14.78
C GLY A 339 7.98 12.08 14.80
N TRP A 340 7.26 10.99 14.55
CA TRP A 340 5.84 10.93 14.94
C TRP A 340 5.70 11.09 16.46
N LEU A 341 6.65 10.50 17.19
CA LEU A 341 6.92 10.80 18.59
C LEU A 341 8.32 11.43 18.72
N GLU A 342 8.40 12.61 19.35
CA GLU A 342 9.69 13.20 19.76
C GLU A 342 9.83 13.22 21.28
N VAL A 343 10.96 12.72 21.77
CA VAL A 343 11.28 12.63 23.20
C VAL A 343 12.50 13.50 23.49
N ASP A 344 12.31 14.60 24.23
CA ASP A 344 13.44 15.42 24.69
C ASP A 344 14.15 14.73 25.87
N CYS A 345 15.41 14.38 25.65
CA CYS A 345 16.26 13.68 26.61
C CYS A 345 17.22 14.63 27.36
N THR A 346 17.02 15.95 27.25
CA THR A 346 17.85 16.94 27.96
C THR A 346 17.84 16.68 29.47
N GLY A 347 19.02 16.44 30.04
CA GLY A 347 19.20 16.14 31.47
C GLY A 347 18.82 14.71 31.88
N LYS A 348 18.28 13.90 30.97
CA LYS A 348 17.91 12.51 31.21
C LYS A 348 19.10 11.56 31.04
N LYS A 349 19.02 10.40 31.69
CA LYS A 349 20.09 9.39 31.64
C LYS A 349 19.81 8.34 30.56
N PHE A 350 20.78 8.15 29.67
CA PHE A 350 20.80 7.04 28.72
C PHE A 350 21.22 5.75 29.43
N ILE A 351 20.36 4.74 29.44
CA ILE A 351 20.63 3.44 30.05
C ILE A 351 20.77 2.41 28.93
N SER A 352 21.98 1.90 28.74
CA SER A 352 22.28 0.81 27.80
C SER A 352 23.51 0.04 28.29
N THR A 353 23.61 -1.23 27.91
CA THR A 353 24.84 -2.03 28.06
C THR A 353 25.95 -1.53 27.14
N HIS A 354 25.61 -0.82 26.06
CA HIS A 354 26.53 -0.25 25.10
C HIS A 354 26.74 1.25 25.33
N LYS A 355 27.94 1.76 25.02
CA LYS A 355 28.24 3.19 25.11
C LYS A 355 27.54 4.02 24.02
N TYR A 356 27.22 3.39 22.90
CA TYR A 356 26.61 4.00 21.72
C TYR A 356 25.43 3.14 21.26
N PRO A 357 24.36 3.75 20.73
CA PRO A 357 23.30 2.99 20.08
C PRO A 357 23.84 2.30 18.85
N LYS A 358 23.53 1.01 18.70
CA LYS A 358 23.93 0.24 17.53
C LYS A 358 22.93 0.48 16.39
N LEU A 359 23.42 0.88 15.22
CA LEU A 359 22.60 1.08 14.02
C LEU A 359 22.12 -0.27 13.46
N ASP A 360 20.96 -0.24 12.81
CA ASP A 360 20.30 -1.40 12.21
C ASP A 360 20.06 -2.57 13.18
N SER A 361 19.93 -2.26 14.47
CA SER A 361 19.55 -3.21 15.51
C SER A 361 18.35 -2.76 16.31
N VAL A 362 17.72 -3.73 16.97
CA VAL A 362 16.65 -3.49 17.94
C VAL A 362 17.13 -2.49 18.98
N VAL A 363 16.26 -1.54 19.35
CA VAL A 363 16.51 -0.62 20.45
C VAL A 363 16.79 -1.41 21.73
N ASP A 364 17.98 -1.22 22.30
CA ASP A 364 18.48 -1.89 23.49
C ASP A 364 18.81 -0.91 24.63
N PHE A 365 18.20 0.27 24.57
CA PHE A 365 18.37 1.33 25.55
C PHE A 365 17.04 1.85 26.07
N THR A 366 17.10 2.49 27.24
CA THR A 366 16.00 3.28 27.80
C THR A 366 16.49 4.66 28.21
N ILE A 367 15.57 5.60 28.36
CA ILE A 367 15.83 6.94 28.86
C ILE A 367 15.13 7.04 30.23
N GLU A 368 15.90 7.29 31.29
CA GLU A 368 15.37 7.49 32.65
C GLU A 368 14.69 8.86 32.75
N ASP A 369 13.55 8.92 33.47
CA ASP A 369 12.72 10.13 33.57
C ASP A 369 13.38 11.33 34.26
#